data_AF-X1RBB5-F1
#
_entry.id   AF-X1RBB5-F1
#
_cell.length_a   1.000
_cell.length_b   1.000
_cell.length_c   1.000
_cell.angle_alpha   90.00
_cell.angle_beta   90.00
_cell.angle_gamma   90.00
#
_symmetry.space_group_name_H-M   'P 1'
#
loop_
_entity.id
_entity.type
_entity.pdbx_description
1 polymer ?
#
loop_
_entity_poly.entity_id
_entity_poly.type
_entity_poly.pdbx_seq_one_letter_code
_entity_poly.pdbx_strand_id
1 'polypeptide(L)'
;SDNCTILDNDIKENQQDGLNLYQSDDNNSGSDYNTIYNNFFVNNGIHAIDETSNNYWNSAVIGNYWDNYTGVDDDNDGIGDSPHIFTGGTDYLPIWDDDPPQPTPGGIPGYDLILFISVLFISIGIISITTIKKRVNI
;
A
#
# COMPACT_ATOMS: atom_id res chain seq x y z
N SER A 1 13.80 -3.83 -16.22
CA SER A 1 12.71 -4.78 -16.54
C SER A 1 11.51 -3.97 -16.96
N ASP A 2 10.86 -4.38 -18.04
CA ASP A 2 9.79 -3.58 -18.64
C ASP A 2 8.43 -4.27 -18.49
N ASN A 3 7.35 -3.49 -18.59
CA ASN A 3 5.97 -4.00 -18.56
C ASN A 3 5.67 -4.86 -17.32
N CYS A 4 6.31 -4.57 -16.19
CA CYS A 4 6.04 -5.22 -14.92
C CYS A 4 5.04 -4.40 -14.11
N THR A 5 4.38 -5.08 -13.16
CA THR A 5 3.51 -4.43 -12.18
C THR A 5 4.14 -4.58 -10.80
N ILE A 6 4.36 -3.46 -10.12
CA ILE A 6 4.89 -3.40 -8.76
C ILE A 6 3.74 -2.91 -7.89
N LEU A 7 3.11 -3.82 -7.16
CA LEU A 7 1.97 -3.52 -6.31
C LEU A 7 2.06 -4.24 -4.97
N ASP A 8 1.40 -3.69 -3.95
CA ASP A 8 1.22 -4.27 -2.62
C ASP A 8 2.53 -4.56 -1.88
N ASN A 9 3.55 -3.71 -2.06
CA ASN A 9 4.84 -3.85 -1.37
C ASN A 9 5.01 -2.85 -0.22
N ASP A 10 5.60 -3.33 0.88
CA ASP A 10 6.13 -2.51 1.97
C ASP A 10 7.58 -2.12 1.65
N ILE A 11 7.79 -0.96 1.04
CA ILE A 11 9.11 -0.45 0.66
C ILE A 11 9.59 0.51 1.74
N LYS A 12 10.24 -0.04 2.76
CA LYS A 12 10.56 0.71 3.98
C LYS A 12 11.95 0.47 4.53
N GLU A 13 12.46 1.46 5.28
CA GLU A 13 13.71 1.41 6.02
C GLU A 13 14.96 1.15 5.16
N ASN A 14 14.91 1.54 3.88
CA ASN A 14 16.06 1.43 2.98
C ASN A 14 16.99 2.62 3.18
N GLN A 15 18.26 2.36 3.55
CA GLN A 15 19.25 3.42 3.84
C GLN A 15 19.61 4.28 2.62
N GLN A 16 19.42 3.77 1.42
CA GLN A 16 19.71 4.47 0.17
C GLN A 16 18.41 4.78 -0.58
N ASP A 17 17.96 3.87 -1.44
CA ASP A 17 16.78 4.06 -2.29
C ASP A 17 15.73 2.98 -1.97
N GLY A 18 14.44 3.34 -1.96
CA GLY A 18 13.34 2.39 -1.84
C GLY A 18 13.10 1.63 -3.14
N LEU A 19 12.84 2.36 -4.22
CA LEU A 19 12.71 1.80 -5.57
C LEU A 19 13.51 2.64 -6.58
N ASN A 20 14.43 2.01 -7.31
CA ASN A 20 15.15 2.64 -8.41
C ASN A 20 14.80 1.94 -9.74
N LEU A 21 14.17 2.66 -10.65
CA LEU A 21 13.93 2.25 -12.03
C LEU A 21 15.09 2.74 -12.90
N TYR A 22 16.08 1.86 -13.02
CA TYR A 22 17.38 2.14 -13.64
C TYR A 22 17.29 2.36 -15.16
N GLN A 23 18.05 3.34 -15.66
CA GLN A 23 18.31 3.57 -17.07
C GLN A 23 19.73 3.11 -17.43
N SER A 24 19.88 2.27 -18.46
CA SER A 24 21.22 1.86 -18.93
C SER A 24 21.99 3.02 -19.55
N ASP A 25 23.33 2.97 -19.42
CA ASP A 25 24.28 3.94 -19.96
C ASP A 25 24.21 4.11 -21.49
N ASP A 26 23.71 3.09 -22.21
CA ASP A 26 23.55 3.14 -23.67
C ASP A 26 22.28 3.86 -24.13
N ASN A 27 21.47 4.38 -23.19
CA ASN A 27 20.16 5.04 -23.41
C ASN A 27 19.19 4.21 -24.27
N ASN A 28 19.41 2.90 -24.38
CA ASN A 28 18.66 2.02 -25.25
C ASN A 28 17.97 0.87 -24.48
N SER A 29 18.13 0.82 -23.15
CA SER A 29 17.38 -0.08 -22.29
C SER A 29 17.07 0.54 -20.92
N GLY A 30 15.80 0.75 -20.62
CA GLY A 30 15.34 1.21 -19.31
C GLY A 30 14.71 0.08 -18.50
N SER A 31 14.20 0.43 -17.33
CA SER A 31 13.03 -0.25 -16.78
C SER A 31 11.81 0.60 -17.14
N ASP A 32 11.25 0.35 -18.32
CA ASP A 32 10.22 1.18 -18.93
C ASP A 32 8.82 0.56 -18.83
N TYR A 33 7.79 1.41 -18.91
CA TYR A 33 6.37 1.00 -18.98
C TYR A 33 5.92 0.10 -17.82
N ASN A 34 6.56 0.22 -16.66
CA ASN A 34 6.11 -0.43 -15.45
C ASN A 34 4.94 0.34 -14.85
N THR A 35 4.05 -0.37 -14.16
CA THR A 35 2.95 0.23 -13.40
C THR A 35 3.18 0.00 -11.91
N ILE A 36 3.27 1.08 -11.13
CA ILE A 36 3.63 1.09 -9.72
C ILE A 36 2.50 1.76 -8.95
N TYR A 37 1.76 0.98 -8.14
CA TYR A 37 0.65 1.50 -7.34
C TYR A 37 0.38 0.61 -6.12
N ASN A 38 -0.29 1.14 -5.11
CA ASN A 38 -0.60 0.49 -3.85
C ASN A 38 0.62 -0.04 -3.09
N ASN A 39 1.76 0.66 -3.20
CA ASN A 39 2.96 0.38 -2.39
C ASN A 39 3.07 1.41 -1.25
N PHE A 40 3.77 1.02 -0.18
CA PHE A 40 4.03 1.88 0.97
C PHE A 40 5.50 2.28 1.00
N PHE A 41 5.79 3.55 0.73
CA PHE A 41 7.14 4.11 0.83
C PHE A 41 7.32 4.81 2.18
N VAL A 42 8.11 4.20 3.08
CA VAL A 42 8.25 4.68 4.47
C VAL A 42 9.70 4.68 4.93
N ASN A 43 10.19 5.79 5.45
CA ASN A 43 11.50 5.93 6.09
C ASN A 43 12.66 5.40 5.22
N ASN A 44 12.61 5.69 3.93
CA ASN A 44 13.73 5.43 3.01
C ASN A 44 14.60 6.68 2.90
N GLY A 45 15.88 6.52 2.57
CA GLY A 45 16.75 7.67 2.25
C GLY A 45 16.21 8.47 1.07
N ILE A 46 15.83 7.78 0.01
CA ILE A 46 15.09 8.26 -1.16
C ILE A 46 13.96 7.27 -1.42
N HIS A 47 12.70 7.71 -1.49
CA HIS A 47 11.57 6.79 -1.69
C HIS A 47 11.62 6.11 -3.06
N ALA A 48 11.78 6.91 -4.11
CA ALA A 48 11.81 6.44 -5.47
C ALA A 48 12.70 7.29 -6.38
N ILE A 49 13.29 6.65 -7.38
CA ILE A 49 13.97 7.29 -8.51
C ILE A 49 13.46 6.61 -9.79
N ASP A 50 12.99 7.40 -10.73
CA ASP A 50 12.68 6.94 -12.09
C ASP A 50 13.63 7.59 -13.10
N GLU A 51 14.72 6.88 -13.43
CA GLU A 51 15.74 7.40 -14.33
C GLU A 51 15.27 7.40 -15.80
N THR A 52 14.21 6.66 -16.11
CA THR A 52 13.67 6.52 -17.47
C THR A 52 12.55 7.51 -17.79
N SER A 53 11.79 7.93 -16.77
CA SER A 53 10.59 8.76 -16.86
C SER A 53 9.46 8.19 -17.76
N ASN A 54 9.49 6.88 -18.06
CA ASN A 54 8.49 6.20 -18.88
C ASN A 54 7.61 5.21 -18.08
N ASN A 55 7.56 5.34 -16.76
CA ASN A 55 6.74 4.48 -15.90
C ASN A 55 5.51 5.21 -15.37
N TYR A 56 4.52 4.41 -14.97
CA TYR A 56 3.26 4.89 -14.41
C TYR A 56 3.29 4.67 -12.89
N TRP A 57 3.23 5.76 -12.12
CA TRP A 57 3.29 5.73 -10.65
C TRP A 57 1.91 5.76 -9.99
N ASN A 58 0.88 5.51 -10.76
CA ASN A 58 -0.47 5.25 -10.29
C ASN A 58 -1.23 4.40 -11.32
N SER A 59 -2.27 3.74 -10.83
CA SER A 59 -3.31 3.13 -11.66
C SER A 59 -4.35 4.19 -12.08
N ALA A 60 -5.44 3.75 -12.69
CA ALA A 60 -6.56 4.64 -13.03
C ALA A 60 -7.34 5.17 -11.81
N VAL A 61 -7.15 4.57 -10.62
CA VAL A 61 -7.98 4.86 -9.44
C VAL A 61 -7.19 5.07 -8.15
N ILE A 62 -5.91 4.70 -8.11
CA ILE A 62 -5.07 4.79 -6.90
C ILE A 62 -3.58 4.80 -7.26
N GLY A 63 -2.80 5.53 -6.48
CA GLY A 63 -1.34 5.62 -6.53
C GLY A 63 -0.69 4.87 -5.38
N ASN A 64 0.37 5.44 -4.81
CA ASN A 64 1.16 4.86 -3.73
C ASN A 64 1.04 5.71 -2.47
N TYR A 65 1.35 5.10 -1.32
CA TYR A 65 1.51 5.82 -0.07
C TYR A 65 2.95 6.31 0.08
N TRP A 66 3.10 7.57 0.47
CA TRP A 66 4.40 8.22 0.71
C TRP A 66 4.36 8.90 2.08
N ASP A 67 5.23 8.50 3.00
CA ASP A 67 5.28 9.10 4.35
C ASP A 67 5.72 10.57 4.37
N ASN A 68 6.22 11.08 3.23
CA ASN A 68 6.59 12.47 3.02
C ASN A 68 5.61 13.23 2.10
N TYR A 69 4.47 12.63 1.72
CA TYR A 69 3.42 13.35 1.01
C TYR A 69 2.74 14.34 1.96
N THR A 70 2.63 15.60 1.54
CA THR A 70 2.15 16.73 2.36
C THR A 70 0.89 17.39 1.79
N GLY A 71 0.25 16.77 0.80
CA GLY A 71 -1.00 17.25 0.26
C GLY A 71 -2.19 17.02 1.19
N VAL A 72 -3.37 17.37 0.70
CA VAL A 72 -4.65 17.27 1.42
C VAL A 72 -5.60 16.34 0.67
N ASP A 73 -6.66 15.93 1.35
CA ASP A 73 -7.81 15.22 0.82
C ASP A 73 -9.07 15.97 1.32
N ASP A 74 -9.45 17.02 0.59
CA ASP A 74 -10.56 17.90 0.94
C ASP A 74 -11.94 17.25 0.65
N ASP A 75 -11.99 16.23 -0.22
CA ASP A 75 -13.22 15.53 -0.58
C ASP A 75 -13.43 14.18 0.15
N ASN A 76 -12.44 13.78 0.96
CA ASN A 76 -12.43 12.63 1.86
C ASN A 76 -12.59 11.29 1.14
N ASP A 77 -11.96 11.13 -0.02
CA ASP A 77 -11.97 9.88 -0.78
C ASP A 77 -10.75 8.97 -0.50
N GLY A 78 -9.80 9.42 0.33
CA GLY A 78 -8.57 8.72 0.67
C GLY A 78 -7.44 8.88 -0.36
N ILE A 79 -7.63 9.75 -1.35
CA ILE A 79 -6.65 10.10 -2.37
C ILE A 79 -6.27 11.57 -2.19
N GLY A 80 -4.98 11.86 -2.39
CA GLY A 80 -4.50 13.22 -2.32
C GLY A 80 -4.96 14.07 -3.50
N ASP A 81 -5.47 15.26 -3.22
CA ASP A 81 -5.93 16.25 -4.21
C ASP A 81 -4.79 16.82 -5.09
N SER A 82 -3.54 16.59 -4.69
CA SER A 82 -2.36 17.09 -5.38
C SER A 82 -1.40 15.96 -5.74
N PRO A 83 -0.77 15.97 -6.94
CA PRO A 83 0.22 14.95 -7.29
C PRO A 83 1.43 14.96 -6.35
N HIS A 84 1.98 13.77 -6.07
CA HIS A 84 3.28 13.63 -5.42
C HIS A 84 4.39 13.57 -6.49
N ILE A 85 5.24 14.61 -6.52
CA ILE A 85 6.34 14.74 -7.49
C ILE A 85 7.66 14.36 -6.80
N PHE A 86 8.43 13.48 -7.44
CA PHE A 86 9.74 13.05 -6.97
C PHE A 86 10.72 12.96 -8.16
N THR A 87 11.93 12.45 -7.93
CA THR A 87 12.98 12.40 -8.96
C THR A 87 12.56 11.52 -10.13
N GLY A 88 12.26 12.16 -11.27
CA GLY A 88 11.98 11.52 -12.55
C GLY A 88 10.58 10.92 -12.71
N GLY A 89 9.71 11.07 -11.69
CA GLY A 89 8.35 10.53 -11.73
C GLY A 89 7.33 11.40 -11.01
N THR A 90 6.06 11.08 -11.23
CA THR A 90 4.92 11.76 -10.61
C THR A 90 3.82 10.75 -10.36
N ASP A 91 3.37 10.66 -9.12
CA ASP A 91 2.17 9.93 -8.72
C ASP A 91 1.00 10.91 -8.69
N TYR A 92 0.01 10.70 -9.56
CA TYR A 92 -1.15 11.59 -9.68
C TYR A 92 -2.30 11.27 -8.72
N LEU A 93 -2.25 10.11 -8.06
CA LEU A 93 -3.31 9.66 -7.15
C LEU A 93 -2.69 9.16 -5.83
N PRO A 94 -1.81 9.94 -5.17
CA PRO A 94 -1.14 9.48 -3.97
C PRO A 94 -2.16 9.10 -2.91
N ILE A 95 -1.92 8.00 -2.19
CA ILE A 95 -2.78 7.60 -1.08
C ILE A 95 -2.61 8.64 0.02
N TRP A 96 -3.71 9.28 0.38
CA TRP A 96 -3.76 10.19 1.51
C TRP A 96 -4.23 9.42 2.73
N ASP A 97 -3.40 9.41 3.78
CA ASP A 97 -3.71 8.71 5.03
C ASP A 97 -3.61 9.70 6.19
N ASP A 98 -4.68 9.80 6.98
CA ASP A 98 -4.68 10.50 8.26
C ASP A 98 -3.91 9.72 9.34
N ASP A 99 -3.76 8.40 9.17
CA ASP A 99 -3.14 7.46 10.11
C ASP A 99 -1.95 6.73 9.46
N PRO A 100 -0.75 7.36 9.38
CA PRO A 100 0.42 6.75 8.73
C PRO A 100 0.60 5.31 9.22
N PRO A 101 0.96 4.36 8.33
CA PRO A 101 0.99 2.94 8.65
C PRO A 101 1.79 2.71 9.91
N GLN A 102 1.09 2.48 11.02
CA GLN A 102 1.73 2.28 12.30
C GLN A 102 2.50 0.97 12.20
N PRO A 103 3.78 0.92 12.61
CA PRO A 103 4.47 -0.35 12.74
C PRO A 103 3.70 -1.13 13.81
N THR A 104 2.80 -2.03 13.41
CA THR A 104 2.08 -2.87 14.37
C THR A 104 3.12 -3.60 15.20
N PRO A 105 3.22 -3.38 16.52
CA PRO A 105 4.09 -4.19 17.35
C PRO A 105 3.46 -5.58 17.43
N GLY A 106 3.82 -6.46 16.49
CA GLY A 106 3.38 -7.86 16.46
C GLY A 106 2.19 -8.19 15.55
N GLY A 107 2.00 -7.50 14.43
CA GLY A 107 1.11 -7.97 13.35
C GLY A 107 1.78 -9.09 12.56
N ILE A 108 1.28 -10.31 12.64
CA ILE A 108 1.68 -11.39 11.73
C ILE A 108 1.18 -10.98 10.33
N PRO A 109 2.01 -11.07 9.28
CA PRO A 109 1.62 -10.63 7.94
C PRO A 109 0.42 -11.43 7.42
N GLY A 110 -0.56 -10.74 6.83
CA GLY A 110 -1.69 -11.36 6.14
C GLY A 110 -3.03 -11.32 6.87
N TYR A 111 -3.15 -10.56 7.97
CA TYR A 111 -4.45 -10.30 8.56
C TYR A 111 -4.67 -8.82 8.94
N ASP A 112 -5.90 -8.38 8.72
CA ASP A 112 -6.43 -7.15 9.29
C ASP A 112 -7.03 -7.48 10.66
N LEU A 113 -6.59 -6.77 11.70
CA LEU A 113 -7.07 -6.97 13.07
C LEU A 113 -8.58 -6.67 13.17
N ILE A 114 -9.10 -5.78 12.32
CA ILE A 114 -10.53 -5.46 12.21
C ILE A 114 -11.29 -6.67 11.66
N LEU A 115 -10.74 -7.36 10.65
CA LEU A 115 -11.29 -8.63 10.16
C LEU A 115 -11.26 -9.71 11.26
N PHE A 116 -10.17 -9.85 12.02
CA PHE A 116 -10.11 -10.81 13.13
C PHE A 116 -11.15 -10.54 14.22
N ILE A 117 -11.32 -9.28 14.62
CA ILE A 117 -12.32 -8.88 15.60
C ILE A 117 -13.74 -9.10 15.07
N SER A 118 -14.00 -8.81 13.79
CA SER A 118 -15.31 -9.06 13.16
C SER A 118 -15.66 -10.56 13.13
N VAL A 119 -14.70 -11.43 12.79
CA VAL A 119 -14.88 -12.90 12.79
C VAL A 119 -15.09 -13.42 14.21
N LEU A 120 -14.41 -12.85 15.22
CA LEU A 120 -14.59 -13.21 16.62
C LEU A 120 -16.02 -12.90 17.09
N PHE A 121 -16.58 -11.72 16.75
CA PHE A 121 -17.96 -11.37 17.10
C PHE A 121 -19.02 -12.22 16.39
N ILE A 122 -18.79 -12.63 15.13
CA ILE A 122 -19.68 -13.55 14.40
C ILE A 122 -19.67 -14.95 15.03
N SER A 123 -18.52 -15.47 15.44
CA SER A 123 -18.39 -16.81 16.02
C SER A 123 -19.06 -16.95 17.40
N ILE A 124 -18.99 -15.92 18.25
CA ILE A 124 -19.65 -15.89 19.57
C ILE A 124 -21.18 -15.88 19.42
N GLY A 125 -21.69 -15.20 18.38
CA GLY A 125 -23.13 -15.19 18.05
C GLY A 125 -23.69 -16.56 17.64
N ILE A 126 -22.88 -17.38 16.94
CA ILE A 126 -23.29 -18.71 16.47
C ILE A 126 -23.35 -19.75 17.61
N ILE A 127 -22.44 -19.68 18.59
CA ILE A 127 -22.40 -20.64 19.72
C ILE A 127 -23.62 -20.51 20.64
N SER A 128 -24.22 -19.31 20.75
CA SER A 128 -25.39 -19.08 21.60
C SER A 128 -26.69 -19.73 21.09
N ILE A 129 -26.77 -20.07 19.80
CA ILE A 129 -28.00 -20.60 19.17
C ILE A 129 -28.09 -22.14 19.26
N THR A 130 -27.00 -22.86 19.60
CA THR A 130 -26.98 -24.34 19.59
C THR A 130 -27.44 -24.99 20.91
N THR A 131 -27.71 -24.22 21.97
CA THR A 131 -28.19 -24.80 23.23
C THR A 131 -29.72 -25.02 23.19
N ILE A 132 -30.17 -26.00 22.40
CA ILE A 132 -31.53 -26.54 22.47
C ILE A 132 -31.53 -27.81 23.33
N LYS A 133 -32.21 -27.72 24.46
CA LYS A 133 -32.53 -28.80 25.42
C LYS A 133 -33.00 -30.09 24.74
N LYS A 134 -32.46 -31.23 25.19
CA LYS A 134 -33.25 -32.44 25.47
C LYS A 134 -32.87 -33.01 26.83
N ARG A 135 -33.81 -32.92 27.78
CA ARG A 135 -33.86 -33.80 28.96
C ARG A 135 -34.37 -35.16 28.49
N VAL A 136 -33.70 -36.24 28.87
CA VAL A 136 -34.37 -37.52 29.15
C VAL A 136 -33.75 -38.12 30.41
N ASN A 137 -34.59 -38.30 31.42
CA ASN A 137 -34.33 -39.03 32.66
C ASN A 137 -34.41 -40.54 32.37
N ILE A 138 -33.45 -41.34 32.86
CA ILE A 138 -33.64 -42.45 33.80
C ILE A 138 -32.36 -42.56 34.63
#